data_AF-A0A8T1WWG8-F1
#
_entry.id   AF-A0A8T1WWG8-F1
#
_cell.length_a   1.000
_cell.length_b   1.000
_cell.length_c   1.000
_cell.angle_alpha   90.00
_cell.angle_beta   90.00
_cell.angle_gamma   90.00
#
_symmetry.space_group_name_H-M   'P 1'
#
loop_
_entity.id
_entity.type
_entity.pdbx_description
1 polymer ?
#
loop_
_entity_poly.entity_id
_entity_poly.type
_entity_poly.pdbx_seq_one_letter_code
_entity_poly.pdbx_strand_id
1 'polypeptide(L)'
;MERWLEVRGKVQGVMFRQTVIRAMLKRGLEGGATNDRQDRNLVRVTLRGDAERMEGLVAALREGKPINDWGARATSVEDVDAERGMAMEAHQVTTATVDNHHWNPNVTMYL
;
A
#
# COMPACT_ATOMS: atom_id res chain seq x y z
N MET A 1 -13.24 -4.50 -9.72
CA MET A 1 -13.47 -3.20 -9.08
C MET A 1 -12.12 -2.59 -8.76
N GLU A 2 -11.98 -1.28 -8.89
CA GLU A 2 -10.73 -0.54 -8.57
C GLU A 2 -11.01 0.48 -7.46
N ARG A 3 -10.05 0.69 -6.56
CA ARG A 3 -10.09 1.70 -5.49
C ARG A 3 -8.77 2.45 -5.44
N TRP A 4 -8.85 3.77 -5.30
CA TRP A 4 -7.71 4.65 -5.07
C TRP A 4 -7.73 5.14 -3.64
N LEU A 5 -6.56 5.08 -2.99
CA LEU A 5 -6.40 5.46 -1.59
C LEU A 5 -5.25 6.44 -1.41
N GLU A 6 -5.48 7.41 -0.55
CA GLU A 6 -4.40 8.17 0.10
C GLU A 6 -4.19 7.62 1.51
N VAL A 7 -3.03 7.03 1.75
CA VAL A 7 -2.65 6.50 3.06
C VAL A 7 -1.65 7.44 3.72
N ARG A 8 -2.03 7.99 4.86
CA ARG A 8 -1.20 8.89 5.65
C ARG A 8 -0.65 8.22 6.90
N GLY A 9 0.56 8.59 7.33
CA GLY A 9 1.14 8.14 8.61
C GLY A 9 2.65 7.93 8.56
N LYS A 10 3.16 6.95 9.34
CA LYS A 10 4.54 6.48 9.22
C LYS A 10 4.58 5.46 8.08
N VAL A 11 4.65 5.96 6.86
CA VAL A 11 4.48 5.16 5.64
C VAL A 11 5.67 5.23 4.67
N GLN A 12 6.63 6.12 4.89
CA GLN A 12 7.84 6.22 4.05
C GLN A 12 9.10 5.90 4.84
N GLY A 13 10.10 5.30 4.18
CA GLY A 13 11.34 4.84 4.83
C GLY A 13 11.18 3.61 5.74
N VAL A 14 10.03 2.96 5.70
CA VAL A 14 9.63 1.89 6.65
C VAL A 14 9.05 0.66 5.93
N MET A 15 9.41 0.43 4.67
CA MET A 15 8.98 -0.75 3.91
C MET A 15 7.45 -0.88 3.70
N PHE A 16 6.69 0.21 3.86
CA PHE A 16 5.24 0.22 3.70
C PHE A 16 4.81 -0.27 2.31
N ARG A 17 5.38 0.30 1.22
CA ARG A 17 5.03 -0.08 -0.17
C ARG A 17 5.21 -1.58 -0.40
N GLN A 18 6.36 -2.14 -0.04
CA GLN A 18 6.60 -3.58 -0.16
C GLN A 18 5.59 -4.39 0.66
N THR A 19 5.36 -4.00 1.92
CA THR A 19 4.44 -4.70 2.83
C THR A 19 3.03 -4.75 2.27
N VAL A 20 2.51 -3.61 1.79
CA VAL A 20 1.17 -3.52 1.21
C VAL A 20 1.07 -4.31 -0.09
N ILE A 21 2.04 -4.20 -0.99
CA ILE A 21 2.02 -4.93 -2.26
C ILE A 21 2.12 -6.45 -2.06
N ARG A 22 2.94 -6.91 -1.10
CA ARG A 22 2.98 -8.33 -0.72
C ARG A 22 1.67 -8.80 -0.09
N ALA A 23 1.02 -7.96 0.71
CA ALA A 23 -0.30 -8.24 1.27
C ALA A 23 -1.38 -8.38 0.18
N MET A 24 -1.30 -7.58 -0.89
CA MET A 24 -2.17 -7.70 -2.06
C MET A 24 -1.94 -9.03 -2.79
N LEU A 25 -0.68 -9.37 -3.09
CA LEU A 25 -0.34 -10.66 -3.72
C LEU A 25 -0.85 -11.86 -2.92
N LYS A 26 -0.66 -11.85 -1.59
CA LYS A 26 -1.17 -12.91 -0.68
C LYS A 26 -2.69 -13.06 -0.73
N ARG A 27 -3.41 -11.98 -1.07
CA ARG A 27 -4.87 -11.95 -1.21
C ARG A 27 -5.34 -12.16 -2.66
N GLY A 28 -4.43 -12.37 -3.62
CA GLY A 28 -4.80 -12.44 -5.04
C GLY A 28 -5.40 -11.13 -5.56
N LEU A 29 -4.96 -9.99 -5.02
CA LEU A 29 -5.29 -8.65 -5.49
C LEU A 29 -4.17 -8.14 -6.39
N GLU A 30 -4.52 -7.28 -7.34
CA GLU A 30 -3.59 -6.47 -8.08
C GLU A 30 -3.53 -5.08 -7.45
N GLY A 31 -2.37 -4.42 -7.52
CA GLY A 31 -2.23 -3.12 -6.87
C GLY A 31 -0.89 -2.45 -7.06
N GLY A 32 -0.85 -1.18 -6.67
CA GLY A 32 0.28 -0.28 -6.82
C GLY A 32 0.43 0.63 -5.62
N ALA A 33 1.66 1.02 -5.29
CA ALA A 33 1.95 1.91 -4.16
C ALA A 33 3.11 2.87 -4.50
N THR A 34 2.87 4.17 -4.30
CA THR A 34 3.82 5.25 -4.60
C THR A 34 4.02 6.17 -3.42
N ASN A 35 5.28 6.39 -3.10
CA ASN A 35 5.71 7.39 -2.13
C ASN A 35 5.50 8.80 -2.71
N ASP A 36 4.83 9.68 -1.98
CA ASP A 36 4.76 11.09 -2.34
C ASP A 36 6.12 11.77 -2.07
N ARG A 37 6.61 12.53 -3.05
CA ARG A 37 7.93 13.18 -2.98
C ARG A 37 7.88 14.50 -2.19
N GLN A 38 6.74 15.15 -2.13
CA GLN A 38 6.51 16.44 -1.46
C GLN A 38 6.00 16.24 -0.04
N ASP A 39 5.24 15.18 0.20
CA ASP A 39 4.69 14.84 1.51
C ASP A 39 5.33 13.56 2.08
N ARG A 40 6.12 13.72 3.14
CA ARG A 40 6.83 12.59 3.73
C ARG A 40 5.92 11.56 4.40
N ASN A 41 4.67 11.92 4.66
CA ASN A 41 3.71 11.11 5.39
C ASN A 41 2.62 10.52 4.49
N LEU A 42 2.73 10.63 3.17
CA LEU A 42 1.70 10.17 2.22
C LEU A 42 2.23 9.07 1.29
N VAL A 43 1.44 8.02 1.13
CA VAL A 43 1.59 7.00 0.08
C VAL A 43 0.24 6.89 -0.66
N ARG A 44 0.28 6.98 -1.99
CA ARG A 44 -0.88 6.67 -2.83
C ARG A 44 -0.89 5.18 -3.13
N VAL A 45 -2.06 4.56 -2.99
CA VAL A 45 -2.27 3.12 -3.20
C VAL A 45 -3.45 2.91 -4.14
N THR A 46 -3.29 2.00 -5.10
CA THR A 46 -4.38 1.53 -5.96
C THR A 46 -4.57 0.04 -5.77
N LEU A 47 -5.82 -0.39 -5.68
CA LEU A 47 -6.24 -1.78 -5.46
C LEU A 47 -7.20 -2.19 -6.57
N ARG A 48 -7.02 -3.39 -7.11
CA ARG A 48 -7.94 -3.99 -8.09
C ARG A 48 -8.17 -5.46 -7.78
N GLY A 49 -9.43 -5.86 -7.75
CA GLY A 49 -9.81 -7.26 -7.58
C GLY A 49 -11.16 -7.46 -6.90
N ASP A 50 -11.22 -8.53 -6.10
CA ASP A 50 -12.38 -8.91 -5.30
C ASP A 50 -12.67 -7.90 -4.18
N ALA A 51 -13.93 -7.50 -4.03
CA ALA A 51 -14.34 -6.42 -3.15
C ALA A 51 -14.14 -6.76 -1.66
N GLU A 52 -14.46 -7.98 -1.24
CA GLU A 52 -14.31 -8.41 0.16
C GLU A 52 -12.84 -8.46 0.56
N ARG A 53 -11.98 -8.97 -0.32
CA ARG A 53 -10.53 -9.01 -0.07
C ARG A 53 -9.90 -7.62 -0.04
N MET A 54 -10.36 -6.71 -0.89
CA MET A 54 -9.94 -5.31 -0.84
C MET A 54 -10.36 -4.67 0.48
N GLU A 55 -11.62 -4.82 0.89
CA GLU A 55 -12.11 -4.25 2.14
C GLU A 55 -11.36 -4.83 3.36
N GLY A 56 -11.07 -6.12 3.38
CA GLY A 56 -10.27 -6.73 4.45
C GLY A 56 -8.86 -6.12 4.56
N LEU A 57 -8.22 -5.78 3.44
CA LEU A 57 -6.92 -5.09 3.48
C LEU A 57 -7.06 -3.63 3.96
N VAL A 58 -8.05 -2.91 3.46
CA VAL A 58 -8.31 -1.52 3.84
C VAL A 58 -8.65 -1.41 5.33
N ALA A 59 -9.49 -2.32 5.85
CA ALA A 59 -9.83 -2.41 7.27
C ALA A 59 -8.58 -2.63 8.13
N ALA A 60 -7.70 -3.57 7.75
CA ALA A 60 -6.45 -3.82 8.46
C ALA A 60 -5.52 -2.59 8.49
N LEU A 61 -5.46 -1.81 7.40
CA LEU A 61 -4.72 -0.54 7.39
C LEU A 61 -5.35 0.49 8.33
N ARG A 62 -6.70 0.59 8.34
CA ARG A 62 -7.46 1.51 9.19
C ARG A 62 -7.35 1.21 10.69
N GLU A 63 -6.99 -0.01 11.09
CA GLU A 63 -6.71 -0.33 12.51
C GLU A 63 -5.56 0.51 13.09
N GLY A 64 -4.68 1.07 12.26
CA GLY A 64 -3.57 1.93 12.68
C GLY A 64 -2.46 1.20 13.44
N LYS A 65 -2.51 -0.13 13.51
CA LYS A 65 -1.44 -0.97 14.05
C LYS A 65 -0.24 -0.99 13.11
N PRO A 66 0.98 -1.22 13.63
CA PRO A 66 2.12 -1.53 12.79
C PRO A 66 1.81 -2.72 11.87
N ILE A 67 2.12 -2.58 10.58
CA ILE A 67 1.96 -3.64 9.57
C ILE A 67 3.26 -4.39 9.29
N ASN A 68 4.36 -3.90 9.86
CA ASN A 68 5.67 -4.55 9.89
C ASN A 68 6.48 -4.14 11.11
N ASP A 69 7.59 -4.82 11.36
CA ASP A 69 8.54 -4.57 12.46
C ASP A 69 9.33 -3.26 12.34
N TRP A 70 9.34 -2.60 11.17
CA TRP A 70 9.92 -1.27 10.98
C TRP A 70 8.97 -0.14 11.44
N GLY A 71 7.78 -0.50 11.90
CA GLY A 71 6.78 0.40 12.46
C GLY A 71 5.98 1.15 11.39
N ALA A 72 5.88 0.59 10.18
CA ALA A 72 4.97 1.11 9.17
C ALA A 72 3.53 1.08 9.69
N ARG A 73 2.84 2.21 9.69
CA ARG A 73 1.44 2.28 10.15
C ARG A 73 0.72 3.45 9.50
N ALA A 74 -0.55 3.23 9.18
CA ALA A 74 -1.45 4.30 8.76
C ALA A 74 -2.02 5.02 9.98
N THR A 75 -2.21 6.32 9.86
CA THR A 75 -2.99 7.16 10.77
C THR A 75 -4.28 7.65 10.11
N SER A 76 -4.33 7.68 8.77
CA SER A 76 -5.55 7.90 7.97
C SER A 76 -5.48 7.06 6.69
N VAL A 77 -6.63 6.56 6.24
CA VAL A 77 -6.81 5.85 4.96
C VAL A 77 -8.08 6.38 4.31
N GLU A 78 -7.89 7.23 3.30
CA GLU A 78 -8.98 7.91 2.60
C GLU A 78 -9.17 7.30 1.21
N ASP A 79 -10.41 6.94 0.89
CA ASP A 79 -10.80 6.66 -0.50
C ASP A 79 -10.82 7.99 -1.27
N VAL A 80 -10.21 8.01 -2.45
CA VAL A 80 -10.18 9.17 -3.33
C VAL A 80 -10.74 8.83 -4.71
N ASP A 81 -11.16 9.85 -5.44
CA ASP A 81 -11.57 9.72 -6.83
C ASP A 81 -10.39 9.49 -7.78
N ALA A 82 -10.70 9.27 -9.05
CA ALA A 82 -9.71 9.06 -10.09
C ALA A 82 -8.82 10.30 -10.36
N GLU A 83 -9.28 11.52 -10.03
CA GLU A 83 -8.51 12.76 -10.25
C GLU A 83 -7.33 12.86 -9.28
N ARG A 84 -7.54 12.41 -8.04
CA ARG A 84 -6.48 12.32 -7.01
C ARG A 84 -5.79 10.96 -6.98
N GLY A 85 -6.44 9.95 -7.55
CA GLY A 85 -5.93 8.60 -7.69
C GLY A 85 -4.70 8.52 -8.59
N MET A 86 -4.09 7.34 -8.60
CA MET A 86 -2.95 7.04 -9.46
C MET A 86 -3.25 5.77 -10.23
N ALA A 87 -3.02 5.81 -11.54
CA ALA A 87 -3.17 4.64 -12.38
C ALA A 87 -2.14 3.55 -11.99
N MET A 88 -2.48 2.28 -12.18
CA MET A 88 -1.76 1.12 -11.63
C MET A 88 -0.28 1.09 -12.03
N GLU A 89 -0.05 1.36 -13.31
CA GLU A 89 1.17 1.38 -14.10
C GLU A 89 2.04 2.59 -13.78
N ALA A 90 1.44 3.69 -13.30
CA ALA A 90 2.15 4.87 -12.84
C ALA A 90 2.78 4.68 -11.46
N HIS A 91 2.49 3.58 -10.76
CA HIS A 91 3.06 3.34 -9.45
C HIS A 91 4.54 2.95 -9.48
N GLN A 92 5.28 3.42 -8.46
CA GLN A 92 6.68 3.07 -8.27
C GLN A 92 6.91 1.58 -8.01
N VAL A 93 5.93 0.93 -7.37
CA VAL A 93 5.94 -0.49 -7.03
C VAL A 93 4.54 -1.02 -7.29
N THR A 94 4.44 -2.13 -8.03
CA THR A 94 3.17 -2.83 -8.28
C THR A 94 3.30 -4.29 -7.92
N THR A 95 2.17 -5.00 -7.89
CA THR A 95 2.15 -6.47 -7.78
C THR A 95 2.93 -7.16 -8.90
N ALA A 96 3.11 -6.52 -10.06
CA ALA A 96 3.91 -7.03 -11.17
C ALA A 96 5.40 -6.68 -11.07
N THR A 97 5.78 -5.64 -10.32
CA THR A 97 7.17 -5.16 -10.25
C THR A 97 7.83 -5.33 -8.90
N VAL A 98 7.10 -5.72 -7.84
CA VAL A 98 7.64 -5.80 -6.48
C VAL A 98 8.88 -6.68 -6.36
N ASP A 99 8.97 -7.76 -7.13
CA ASP A 99 10.13 -8.66 -7.14
C ASP A 99 11.35 -8.08 -7.87
N ASN A 100 11.18 -7.02 -8.66
CA ASN A 100 12.25 -6.35 -9.40
C ASN A 100 13.03 -5.34 -8.54
N HIS A 101 12.61 -5.11 -7.29
CA HIS A 101 13.26 -4.18 -6.38
C HIS A 101 14.14 -4.92 -5.37
N HIS A 102 15.33 -4.36 -5.10
CA HIS A 102 16.23 -4.84 -4.05
C HIS A 102 15.75 -4.36 -2.67
N TRP A 103 14.81 -5.10 -2.09
CA TRP A 103 14.32 -4.84 -0.74
C TRP A 103 15.32 -5.28 0.33
N ASN A 104 15.29 -4.63 1.50
CA ASN A 104 15.96 -5.17 2.67
C ASN A 104 15.24 -6.47 3.10
N PRO A 105 15.93 -7.62 3.16
CA PRO A 105 15.31 -8.90 3.50
C PRO A 105 14.90 -9.01 4.97
N ASN A 106 15.40 -8.12 5.85
CA ASN A 106 15.19 -8.18 7.30
C ASN A 106 13.95 -7.38 7.74
N VAL A 107 12.83 -7.56 7.03
CA VAL A 107 11.54 -6.98 7.40
C VAL A 107 10.53 -8.09 7.65
N THR A 108 9.90 -8.08 8.82
CA THR A 108 8.81 -8.97 9.19
C THR A 108 7.47 -8.29 8.90
N MET A 109 6.62 -8.91 8.09
CA MET A 109 5.33 -8.34 7.65
C MET A 109 4.16 -9.04 8.33
N TYR A 110 3.12 -8.30 8.71
CA TYR A 110 2.00 -8.81 9.52
C TYR A 110 0.66 -8.91 8.79
N LEU A 111 0.57 -8.40 7.55
CA LEU A 111 -0.66 -8.40 6.75
C LEU A 111 -0.92 -9.71 5.99
#